data_AF-A0A3C1M096-F1
#
_entry.id   AF-A0A3C1M096-F1
#
_cell.length_a   1.000
_cell.length_b   1.000
_cell.length_c   1.000
_cell.angle_alpha   90.00
_cell.angle_beta   90.00
_cell.angle_gamma   90.00
#
_symmetry.space_group_name_H-M   'P 1'
#
loop_
_entity.id
_entity.type
_entity.pdbx_description
1 polymer ?
#
loop_
_entity_poly.entity_id
_entity_poly.type
_entity_poly.pdbx_seq_one_letter_code
_entity_poly.pdbx_strand_id
1 'polypeptide(L)'
;MDENDLANRPEPLGESLTENLPHRILRQRAQFIAEQYGLYGPQEPDGTAARAYLSRLLNQYQGVEIALVEILVETWAQLPPPRGPAFLQRVEARLQQWCATNQGPTLSPVHFQHITGLHPLAWEAGALAPHSPGQAIANPLN
;
A
#
# COMPACT_ATOMS: atom_id res chain seq x y z
N MET A 1 -42.21 -38.27 -6.31
CA MET A 1 -41.28 -37.69 -7.31
C MET A 1 -41.37 -36.22 -7.04
N ASP A 2 -40.53 -35.76 -6.12
CA ASP A 2 -40.73 -34.51 -5.41
C ASP A 2 -39.72 -33.48 -5.95
N GLU A 3 -40.25 -32.49 -6.68
CA GLU A 3 -39.53 -31.35 -7.25
C GLU A 3 -39.22 -30.28 -6.19
N ASN A 4 -38.49 -30.62 -5.12
CA ASN A 4 -38.14 -29.61 -4.10
C ASN A 4 -36.68 -29.65 -3.61
N ASP A 5 -35.77 -30.15 -4.45
CA ASP A 5 -34.34 -30.33 -4.11
C ASP A 5 -33.41 -29.40 -4.92
N LEU A 6 -33.81 -28.12 -5.08
CA LEU A 6 -33.03 -27.12 -5.85
C LEU A 6 -32.66 -25.86 -5.05
N ALA A 7 -32.95 -25.81 -3.75
CA ALA A 7 -32.76 -24.62 -2.92
C ALA A 7 -31.56 -24.68 -1.95
N ASN A 8 -30.61 -25.59 -2.15
CA ASN A 8 -29.44 -25.69 -1.27
C ASN A 8 -28.12 -25.77 -2.07
N ARG A 9 -27.98 -24.88 -3.05
CA ARG A 9 -26.70 -24.65 -3.72
C ARG A 9 -25.85 -23.79 -2.78
N PRO A 10 -24.67 -24.25 -2.31
CA PRO A 10 -23.77 -23.38 -1.56
C PRO A 10 -23.33 -22.24 -2.47
N GLU A 11 -23.49 -21.00 -1.98
CA GLU A 11 -22.95 -19.81 -2.63
C GLU A 11 -21.44 -20.00 -2.87
N PRO A 12 -20.89 -19.58 -4.02
CA PRO A 12 -19.47 -19.78 -4.30
C PRO A 12 -18.62 -18.94 -3.35
N LEU A 13 -18.12 -19.57 -2.29
CA LEU A 13 -17.14 -19.03 -1.34
C LEU A 13 -15.79 -18.59 -1.97
N GLY A 14 -15.66 -18.69 -3.30
CA GLY A 14 -14.41 -18.52 -4.04
C GLY A 14 -14.12 -17.12 -4.57
N GLU A 15 -15.12 -16.23 -4.70
CA GLU A 15 -14.91 -14.93 -5.36
C GLU A 15 -14.39 -13.84 -4.38
N SER A 16 -14.80 -13.87 -3.11
CA SER A 16 -14.40 -12.85 -2.13
C SER A 16 -12.95 -12.98 -1.61
N LEU A 17 -12.39 -14.19 -1.61
CA LEU A 17 -11.02 -14.43 -1.13
C LEU A 17 -9.95 -14.04 -2.15
N THR A 18 -10.24 -14.20 -3.44
CA THR A 18 -9.33 -13.89 -4.54
C THR A 18 -9.27 -12.40 -4.85
N GLU A 19 -10.39 -11.66 -4.73
CA GLU A 19 -10.41 -10.20 -4.92
C GLU A 19 -9.56 -9.43 -3.90
N ASN A 20 -9.44 -9.93 -2.67
CA ASN A 20 -8.69 -9.25 -1.60
C ASN A 20 -7.18 -9.56 -1.58
N LEU A 21 -6.73 -10.57 -2.31
CA LEU A 21 -5.34 -11.03 -2.26
C LEU A 21 -4.33 -9.98 -2.79
N PRO A 22 -4.54 -9.33 -3.95
CA PRO A 22 -3.62 -8.32 -4.46
C PRO A 22 -3.43 -7.15 -3.47
N HIS A 23 -4.52 -6.67 -2.88
CA HIS A 23 -4.49 -5.59 -1.89
C HIS A 23 -3.72 -5.98 -0.62
N ARG A 24 -3.90 -7.22 -0.15
CA ARG A 24 -3.14 -7.75 1.00
C ARG A 24 -1.65 -7.84 0.70
N ILE A 25 -1.28 -8.29 -0.49
CA ILE A 25 0.12 -8.38 -0.93
C ILE A 25 0.76 -6.98 -0.97
N LEU A 26 0.10 -5.99 -1.58
CA LEU A 26 0.62 -4.62 -1.63
C LEU A 26 0.79 -4.00 -0.23
N ARG A 27 -0.16 -4.26 0.68
CA ARG A 27 -0.06 -3.83 2.08
C ARG A 27 1.15 -4.45 2.78
N GLN A 28 1.32 -5.77 2.67
CA GLN A 28 2.45 -6.47 3.28
C GLN A 28 3.80 -5.99 2.74
N ARG A 29 3.88 -5.70 1.44
CA ARG A 29 5.10 -5.19 0.80
C ARG A 29 5.47 -3.79 1.31
N ALA A 30 4.51 -2.88 1.40
CA ALA A 30 4.75 -1.55 1.94
C ALA A 30 5.19 -1.60 3.42
N GLN A 31 4.58 -2.48 4.22
CA GLN A 31 4.99 -2.72 5.60
C GLN A 31 6.42 -3.27 5.68
N PHE A 32 6.75 -4.27 4.85
CA PHE A 32 8.09 -4.84 4.76
C PHE A 32 9.14 -3.76 4.40
N ILE A 33 8.87 -2.93 3.40
CA ILE A 33 9.77 -1.81 3.04
C ILE A 33 9.97 -0.88 4.24
N ALA A 34 8.89 -0.50 4.93
CA ALA A 34 8.98 0.38 6.08
C ALA A 34 9.78 -0.21 7.24
N GLU A 35 9.69 -1.52 7.47
CA GLU A 35 10.45 -2.24 8.47
C GLU A 35 11.94 -2.36 8.09
N GLN A 36 12.24 -2.84 6.88
CA GLN A 36 13.61 -3.02 6.40
C GLN A 36 14.43 -1.73 6.44
N TYR A 37 13.80 -0.60 6.12
CA TYR A 37 14.46 0.70 6.09
C TYR A 37 14.31 1.50 7.39
N GLY A 38 13.70 0.93 8.43
CA GLY A 38 13.52 1.59 9.73
C GLY A 38 12.69 2.88 9.64
N LEU A 39 11.72 2.95 8.73
CA LEU A 39 10.95 4.15 8.41
C LEU A 39 10.06 4.63 9.55
N TYR A 40 9.73 3.80 10.53
CA TYR A 40 8.91 4.19 11.68
C TYR A 40 9.66 5.10 12.68
N GLY A 41 10.99 5.15 12.60
CA GLY A 41 11.82 6.01 13.42
C GLY A 41 11.93 5.58 14.89
N PRO A 42 12.95 6.09 15.61
CA PRO A 42 13.23 5.68 16.98
C PRO A 42 12.47 6.51 18.04
N GLN A 43 11.77 7.57 17.64
CA GLN A 43 11.20 8.55 18.56
C GLN A 43 9.96 8.04 19.30
N GLU A 44 9.32 6.98 18.81
CA GLU A 44 8.19 6.34 19.48
C GLU A 44 8.59 4.93 19.90
N PRO A 45 8.42 4.56 21.19
CA PRO A 45 8.45 3.16 21.58
C PRO A 45 7.35 2.46 20.77
N ASP A 46 7.76 1.54 19.91
CA ASP A 46 6.91 0.74 19.02
C ASP A 46 6.40 1.41 17.74
N GLY A 47 6.78 2.65 17.42
CA GLY A 47 6.46 3.27 16.12
C GLY A 47 4.95 3.31 15.79
N THR A 48 4.10 3.33 16.81
CA THR A 48 2.65 3.10 16.69
C THR A 48 1.96 4.16 15.83
N ALA A 49 2.32 5.44 15.97
CA ALA A 49 1.69 6.49 15.17
C ALA A 49 2.10 6.37 13.71
N ALA A 50 3.37 6.07 13.43
CA ALA A 50 3.86 5.86 12.07
C ALA A 50 3.20 4.63 11.41
N ARG A 51 3.01 3.53 12.14
CA ARG A 51 2.29 2.34 11.66
C ARG A 51 0.82 2.62 11.35
N ALA A 52 0.13 3.34 12.25
CA ALA A 52 -1.25 3.77 12.02
C ALA A 52 -1.36 4.69 10.80
N TYR A 53 -0.42 5.62 10.64
CA TYR A 53 -0.35 6.52 9.51
C TYR A 53 -0.13 5.74 8.20
N LEU A 54 0.85 4.85 8.14
CA LEU A 54 1.08 4.02 6.95
C LEU A 54 -0.17 3.19 6.60
N SER A 55 -0.84 2.64 7.61
CA SER A 55 -2.09 1.89 7.42
C SER A 55 -3.20 2.76 6.80
N ARG A 56 -3.32 4.02 7.24
CA ARG A 56 -4.24 5.00 6.62
C ARG A 56 -3.89 5.23 5.16
N LEU A 57 -2.62 5.44 4.83
CA LEU A 57 -2.19 5.65 3.44
C LEU A 57 -2.51 4.44 2.56
N LEU A 58 -2.29 3.23 3.06
CA LEU A 58 -2.58 1.98 2.34
C LEU A 58 -4.08 1.76 2.09
N ASN A 59 -4.94 2.33 2.95
CA ASN A 59 -6.38 2.33 2.72
C ASN A 59 -6.83 3.36 1.66
N GLN A 60 -6.02 4.38 1.41
CA GLN A 60 -6.40 5.52 0.56
C GLN A 60 -5.73 5.49 -0.82
N TYR A 61 -4.55 4.88 -0.93
CA TYR A 61 -3.73 4.91 -2.13
C TYR A 61 -3.20 3.51 -2.48
N GLN A 62 -3.03 3.23 -3.78
CA GLN A 62 -2.40 2.00 -4.29
C GLN A 62 -0.88 2.15 -4.47
N GLY A 63 -0.40 3.36 -4.79
CA GLY A 63 1.01 3.65 -5.07
C GLY A 63 1.91 3.83 -3.85
N VAL A 64 1.49 3.43 -2.65
CA VAL A 64 2.22 3.70 -1.40
C VAL A 64 3.61 3.08 -1.40
N GLU A 65 3.77 1.84 -1.89
CA GLU A 65 5.08 1.19 -1.92
C GLU A 65 6.09 1.97 -2.79
N ILE A 66 5.63 2.53 -3.90
CA ILE A 66 6.47 3.29 -4.82
C ILE A 66 6.86 4.63 -4.18
N ALA A 67 5.88 5.34 -3.60
CA ALA A 67 6.11 6.61 -2.94
C ALA A 67 7.05 6.48 -1.73
N LEU A 68 6.96 5.37 -0.97
CA LEU A 68 7.90 5.06 0.11
C LEU A 68 9.34 5.03 -0.41
N VAL A 69 9.58 4.31 -1.52
CA VAL A 69 10.93 4.14 -2.06
C VAL A 69 11.45 5.42 -2.72
N GLU A 70 10.59 6.17 -3.41
CA GLU A 70 10.99 7.47 -3.95
C GLU A 70 11.45 8.43 -2.86
N ILE A 71 10.63 8.61 -1.81
CA ILE A 71 11.00 9.50 -0.72
C ILE A 71 12.24 8.97 0.02
N LEU A 72 12.40 7.66 0.14
CA LEU A 72 13.62 7.06 0.70
C LEU A 72 14.85 7.47 -0.12
N VAL A 73 14.82 7.35 -1.45
CA VAL A 73 15.94 7.73 -2.32
C VAL A 73 16.22 9.23 -2.24
N GLU A 74 15.17 10.07 -2.30
CA GLU A 74 15.29 11.53 -2.23
C GLU A 74 15.88 12.02 -0.91
N THR A 75 15.63 11.29 0.17
CA THR A 75 16.06 11.68 1.52
C THR A 75 17.28 10.91 2.02
N TRP A 76 17.81 9.97 1.23
CA TRP A 76 18.95 9.12 1.63
C TRP A 76 20.19 9.93 2.03
N ALA A 77 20.45 11.04 1.32
CA ALA A 77 21.60 11.90 1.58
C ALA A 77 21.39 12.90 2.74
N GLN A 78 20.17 12.98 3.32
CA GLN A 78 19.87 13.90 4.41
C GLN A 78 20.34 13.30 5.75
N LEU A 79 21.00 14.11 6.59
CA LEU A 79 21.54 13.68 7.87
C LEU A 79 21.02 14.56 9.02
N PRO A 80 20.26 14.02 10.00
CA PRO A 80 19.73 12.65 10.01
C PRO A 80 18.62 12.47 8.95
N PRO A 81 18.42 11.25 8.40
CA PRO A 81 17.33 11.01 7.48
C PRO A 81 15.99 11.17 8.21
N PRO A 82 14.95 11.75 7.57
CA PRO A 82 13.63 11.84 8.16
C PRO A 82 13.07 10.45 8.39
N ARG A 83 12.42 10.24 9.54
CA ARG A 83 11.76 8.98 9.92
C ARG A 83 10.44 9.27 10.62
N GLY A 84 9.66 8.23 10.87
CA GLY A 84 8.38 8.30 11.56
C GLY A 84 7.33 9.09 10.77
N PRO A 85 6.39 9.76 11.47
CA PRO A 85 5.32 10.52 10.81
C PRO A 85 5.83 11.59 9.84
N ALA A 86 6.97 12.22 10.11
CA ALA A 86 7.55 13.24 9.23
C ALA A 86 7.97 12.67 7.87
N PHE A 87 8.47 11.43 7.83
CA PHE A 87 8.75 10.74 6.56
C PHE A 87 7.44 10.43 5.82
N LEU A 88 6.44 9.90 6.53
CA LEU A 88 5.16 9.51 5.93
C LEU A 88 4.33 10.70 5.43
N GLN A 89 4.49 11.89 6.02
CA GLN A 89 3.93 13.13 5.49
C GLN A 89 4.49 13.47 4.11
N ARG A 90 5.79 13.25 3.87
CA ARG A 90 6.40 13.45 2.54
C ARG A 90 5.89 12.43 1.53
N VAL A 91 5.67 11.19 1.98
CA VAL A 91 5.07 10.13 1.17
C VAL A 91 3.64 10.50 0.77
N GLU A 92 2.83 10.98 1.70
CA GLU A 92 1.49 11.47 1.41
C GLU A 92 1.50 12.64 0.43
N ALA A 93 2.39 13.62 0.63
CA ALA A 93 2.52 14.75 -0.29
C ALA A 93 2.89 14.29 -1.72
N ARG A 94 3.77 13.29 -1.86
CA ARG A 94 4.11 12.69 -3.16
C ARG A 94 2.90 12.02 -3.81
N LEU A 95 2.13 11.23 -3.04
CA LEU A 95 0.91 10.58 -3.52
C LEU A 95 -0.13 11.62 -3.97
N GLN A 96 -0.32 12.69 -3.20
CA GLN A 96 -1.22 13.80 -3.56
C GLN A 96 -0.76 14.51 -4.84
N GLN A 97 0.54 14.74 -4.98
CA GLN A 97 1.11 15.34 -6.19
C GLN A 97 0.83 14.48 -7.43
N TRP A 98 1.02 13.17 -7.35
CA TRP A 98 0.72 12.26 -8.47
C TRP A 98 -0.74 12.34 -8.87
N CYS A 99 -1.66 12.33 -7.90
CA CYS A 99 -3.09 12.47 -8.15
C CYS A 99 -3.44 13.83 -8.80
N ALA A 100 -2.80 14.92 -8.36
CA ALA A 100 -3.13 16.27 -8.83
C ALA A 100 -2.55 16.58 -10.22
N THR A 101 -1.37 16.07 -10.53
CA THR A 101 -0.60 16.44 -11.74
C THR A 101 -0.67 15.36 -12.83
N ASN A 102 -1.18 14.17 -12.51
CA ASN A 102 -1.07 12.97 -13.34
C ASN A 102 0.39 12.63 -13.73
N GLN A 103 1.37 13.18 -12.99
CA GLN A 103 2.77 12.81 -13.10
C GLN A 103 2.96 11.58 -12.22
N GLY A 104 3.24 10.44 -12.85
CA GLY A 104 3.51 9.21 -12.13
C GLY A 104 4.87 9.20 -11.42
N PRO A 105 5.34 8.02 -11.01
CA PRO A 105 6.62 7.85 -10.37
C PRO A 105 7.74 8.13 -11.36
N THR A 106 8.76 8.81 -10.85
CA THR A 106 10.05 9.04 -11.51
C THR A 106 10.99 7.85 -11.35
N LEU A 107 10.80 7.03 -10.31
CA LEU A 107 11.55 5.81 -10.08
C LEU A 107 11.19 4.76 -11.14
N SER A 108 12.20 4.15 -11.76
CA SER A 108 11.97 3.05 -12.70
C SER A 108 11.65 1.74 -11.95
N PRO A 109 10.88 0.82 -12.56
CA PRO A 109 10.63 -0.50 -11.98
C PRO A 109 11.92 -1.27 -11.63
N VAL A 110 12.95 -1.15 -12.47
CA VAL A 110 14.26 -1.79 -12.25
C VAL A 110 14.96 -1.21 -11.04
N HIS A 111 14.95 0.12 -10.87
CA HIS A 111 15.53 0.75 -9.68
C HIS A 111 14.77 0.37 -8.42
N PHE A 112 13.44 0.32 -8.47
CA PHE A 112 12.63 -0.16 -7.36
C PHE A 112 13.02 -1.58 -6.94
N GLN A 113 13.17 -2.50 -7.91
CA GLN A 113 13.59 -3.88 -7.63
C GLN A 113 15.00 -3.94 -7.04
N HIS A 114 15.95 -3.18 -7.58
CA HIS A 114 17.31 -3.14 -7.05
C HIS A 114 17.38 -2.60 -5.61
N ILE A 115 16.54 -1.61 -5.27
CA ILE A 115 16.50 -1.04 -3.93
C ILE A 115 15.79 -2.00 -2.96
N THR A 116 14.63 -2.53 -3.32
CA THR A 116 13.77 -3.27 -2.38
C THR A 116 13.98 -4.78 -2.39
N GLY A 117 14.58 -5.32 -3.45
CA GLY A 117 14.58 -6.76 -3.75
C GLY A 117 13.21 -7.30 -4.18
N LEU A 118 12.18 -6.45 -4.27
CA LEU A 118 10.80 -6.85 -4.59
C LEU A 118 10.49 -6.66 -6.08
N HIS A 119 9.74 -7.60 -6.65
CA HIS A 119 9.22 -7.47 -8.02
C HIS A 119 8.26 -6.26 -8.12
N PRO A 120 8.32 -5.41 -9.16
CA PRO A 120 7.58 -4.13 -9.24
C PRO A 120 6.09 -4.28 -9.63
N LEU A 121 5.35 -5.14 -8.91
CA LEU A 121 3.94 -5.46 -9.18
C LEU A 121 3.01 -4.23 -9.26
N ALA A 122 3.29 -3.17 -8.48
CA ALA A 122 2.47 -1.96 -8.49
C ALA A 122 2.47 -1.23 -9.85
N TRP A 123 3.52 -1.36 -10.66
CA TRP A 123 3.53 -0.80 -12.03
C TRP A 123 2.65 -1.60 -12.98
N GLU A 124 2.60 -2.92 -12.82
CA GLU A 124 1.81 -3.82 -13.68
C GLU A 124 0.31 -3.67 -13.39
N ALA A 125 -0.07 -3.32 -12.16
CA ALA A 125 -1.45 -3.11 -11.74
C ALA A 125 -2.01 -1.70 -12.07
N GLY A 126 -1.22 -0.79 -12.64
CA GLY A 126 -1.65 0.58 -12.93
C GLY A 126 -1.87 1.44 -11.67
N ALA A 127 -1.15 1.17 -10.58
CA ALA A 127 -1.40 1.63 -9.20
C ALA A 127 -1.24 3.15 -8.92
N LEU A 128 -1.33 4.01 -9.93
CA LEU A 128 -1.16 5.46 -9.77
C LEU A 128 -2.47 6.21 -9.48
N ALA A 129 -3.61 5.51 -9.54
CA ALA A 129 -4.89 6.09 -9.19
C ALA A 129 -5.17 5.97 -7.67
N PRO A 130 -5.86 6.95 -7.06
CA PRO A 130 -6.50 6.74 -5.76
C PRO A 130 -7.51 5.58 -5.88
N HIS A 131 -7.78 4.87 -4.78
CA HIS A 131 -8.85 3.86 -4.81
C HIS A 131 -10.15 4.55 -5.23
N SER A 132 -10.81 4.05 -6.28
CA SER A 132 -12.13 4.55 -6.66
C SER A 132 -13.08 4.44 -5.45
N PRO A 133 -13.85 5.50 -5.12
CA PRO A 133 -14.85 5.44 -4.05
C PRO A 133 -15.94 4.45 -4.47
N GLY A 134 -15.77 3.20 -4.04
CA GLY A 134 -16.55 2.05 -4.50
C GLY A 134 -15.91 0.72 -4.09
N GLN A 135 -14.59 0.70 -3.84
CA GLN A 135 -13.89 -0.41 -3.18
C GLN A 135 -13.71 -0.16 -1.67
N ALA A 136 -14.69 0.49 -1.04
CA ALA A 136 -14.75 0.54 0.42
C ALA A 136 -15.07 -0.88 0.91
N ILE A 137 -14.05 -1.53 1.45
CA ILE A 137 -14.15 -2.81 2.15
C ILE A 137 -15.24 -2.64 3.22
N ALA A 138 -16.39 -3.29 3.02
CA ALA A 138 -17.32 -3.54 4.10
C ALA A 138 -16.54 -4.32 5.16
N ASN A 139 -16.21 -3.64 6.26
CA ASN A 139 -15.57 -4.27 7.40
C ASN A 139 -16.68 -5.06 8.11
N PRO A 140 -16.70 -6.41 8.12
CA PRO A 140 -17.57 -7.11 9.04
C PRO A 140 -16.98 -6.93 10.44
N LEU A 141 -17.41 -5.87 11.12
CA LEU A 141 -17.23 -5.75 12.56
C LEU A 141 -18.10 -6.80 13.24
N ASN A 142 -17.43 -7.52 14.13
CA ASN A 142 -17.94 -8.37 15.21
C ASN A 142 -19.11 -7.72 15.97
#